data_AF-A0A7G9Y2T5-F1
#
_entry.id   AF-A0A7G9Y2T5-F1
#
_cell.length_a   1.000
_cell.length_b   1.000
_cell.length_c   1.000
_cell.angle_alpha   90.00
_cell.angle_beta   90.00
_cell.angle_gamma   90.00
#
_symmetry.space_group_name_H-M   'P 1'
#
loop_
_entity.id
_entity.type
_entity.pdbx_description
1 polymer ?
#
loop_
_entity_poly.entity_id
_entity_poly.type
_entity_poly.pdbx_seq_one_letter_code
_entity_poly.pdbx_strand_id
1 'polypeptide(L)'
;MKNALIDSSKAIPAEYRTVFLFEDDGGIFKYSVDPKAEKALYHTFGKNVIITDMHDWSSEKIVKMYTAKDFIEKDFNWLKNVMLIPIKPIFHRKDCRIKVHIFLCVMGLVFYRYMLWKLKKSNEQLSNTEVIEKLENIRIALVKSGDREAKFVFETMDVDQMRLFAMLRLGDVLEEANL
;
A
#
# COMPACT_ATOMS: atom_id res chain seq x y z
N MET A 1 9.72 -38.07 3.11
CA MET A 1 8.38 -38.16 2.49
C MET A 1 7.32 -37.41 3.29
N LYS A 2 6.87 -37.85 4.49
CA LYS A 2 5.80 -37.15 5.25
C LYS A 2 6.01 -35.64 5.50
N ASN A 3 7.23 -35.21 5.81
CA ASN A 3 7.51 -33.80 6.09
C ASN A 3 7.40 -32.90 4.84
N ALA A 4 7.74 -33.41 3.66
CA ALA A 4 7.72 -32.63 2.42
C ALA A 4 6.28 -32.37 1.91
N LEU A 5 5.36 -33.32 2.14
CA LEU A 5 3.92 -33.14 1.87
C LEU A 5 3.29 -32.14 2.85
N ILE A 6 3.68 -32.19 4.12
CA ILE A 6 3.22 -31.23 5.14
C ILE A 6 3.70 -29.82 4.82
N ASP A 7 4.96 -29.65 4.40
CA ASP A 7 5.51 -28.35 4.02
C ASP A 7 4.90 -27.81 2.71
N SER A 8 4.61 -28.69 1.74
CA SER A 8 3.89 -28.31 0.52
C SER A 8 2.45 -27.85 0.80
N SER A 9 1.78 -28.50 1.77
CA SER A 9 0.44 -28.09 2.22
C SER A 9 0.44 -26.73 2.94
N LYS A 10 1.57 -26.31 3.54
CA LYS A 10 1.70 -24.98 4.17
C LYS A 10 1.71 -23.84 3.16
N ALA A 11 2.06 -24.09 1.90
CA ALA A 11 1.97 -23.09 0.83
C ALA A 11 0.53 -22.69 0.52
N ILE A 12 -0.45 -23.55 0.85
CA ILE A 12 -1.87 -23.30 0.67
C ILE A 12 -2.46 -22.76 1.98
N PRO A 13 -3.26 -21.66 1.93
CA PRO A 13 -3.96 -21.17 3.11
C PRO A 13 -4.84 -22.27 3.71
N ALA A 14 -4.90 -22.35 5.04
CA ALA A 14 -5.50 -23.49 5.76
C ALA A 14 -6.93 -23.82 5.30
N GLU A 15 -7.69 -22.80 4.90
CA GLU A 15 -9.07 -22.87 4.44
C GLU A 15 -9.26 -23.66 3.14
N TYR A 16 -8.23 -23.76 2.30
CA TYR A 16 -8.30 -24.41 0.98
C TYR A 16 -7.59 -25.77 0.94
N ARG A 17 -6.91 -26.18 2.02
CA ARG A 17 -6.08 -27.40 2.04
C ARG A 17 -6.86 -28.68 1.76
N THR A 18 -8.15 -28.71 2.08
CA THR A 18 -9.03 -29.86 1.85
C THR A 18 -9.39 -30.07 0.39
N VAL A 19 -9.19 -29.06 -0.46
CA VAL A 19 -9.50 -29.12 -1.90
C VAL A 19 -8.33 -29.69 -2.71
N PHE A 20 -7.10 -29.53 -2.22
CA PHE A 20 -5.88 -29.94 -2.91
C PHE A 20 -5.33 -31.24 -2.34
N LEU A 21 -5.26 -32.27 -3.18
CA LEU A 21 -4.65 -33.55 -2.89
C LEU A 21 -3.22 -33.56 -3.43
N PHE A 22 -2.27 -33.99 -2.60
CA PHE A 22 -0.86 -34.08 -2.97
C PHE A 22 -0.39 -35.52 -2.88
N GLU A 23 0.24 -36.01 -3.95
CA GLU A 23 0.85 -37.33 -4.03
C GLU A 23 2.36 -37.18 -4.34
N ASP A 24 3.19 -37.95 -3.66
CA ASP A 24 4.64 -38.02 -3.87
C ASP A 24 4.98 -39.40 -4.42
N ASP A 25 5.31 -39.46 -5.71
CA ASP A 25 5.72 -40.70 -6.41
C ASP A 25 7.24 -40.65 -6.65
N GLY A 26 8.00 -40.86 -5.58
CA GLY A 26 9.46 -40.99 -5.65
C GLY A 26 10.21 -39.72 -6.08
N GLY A 27 9.71 -38.52 -5.71
CA GLY A 27 10.34 -37.24 -6.01
C GLY A 27 9.62 -36.39 -7.09
N ILE A 28 8.55 -36.92 -7.69
CA ILE A 28 7.64 -36.13 -8.53
C ILE A 28 6.40 -35.80 -7.72
N PHE A 29 6.23 -34.52 -7.39
CA PHE A 29 5.01 -34.02 -6.75
C PHE A 29 3.90 -33.88 -7.79
N LYS A 30 2.83 -34.67 -7.61
CA LYS A 30 1.59 -34.49 -8.36
C LYS A 30 0.55 -33.87 -7.45
N TYR A 31 -0.16 -32.87 -7.97
CA TYR A 31 -1.32 -32.30 -7.30
C TYR A 31 -2.58 -32.63 -8.10
N SER A 32 -3.67 -32.89 -7.39
CA SER A 32 -5.00 -33.00 -7.98
C SER A 32 -6.00 -32.22 -7.13
N VAL A 33 -7.10 -31.83 -7.75
CA VAL A 33 -8.20 -31.14 -7.08
C VAL A 33 -9.30 -32.15 -6.82
N ASP A 34 -9.77 -32.26 -5.58
CA ASP A 34 -10.95 -33.07 -5.27
C ASP A 34 -12.22 -32.28 -5.64
N PRO A 35 -12.95 -32.68 -6.70
CA PRO A 35 -14.15 -31.97 -7.15
C PRO A 35 -15.28 -31.99 -6.11
N LYS A 36 -15.31 -32.98 -5.20
CA LYS A 36 -16.31 -33.02 -4.12
C LYS A 36 -15.98 -32.01 -3.03
N ALA A 37 -14.72 -31.98 -2.60
CA ALA A 37 -14.25 -31.02 -1.60
C ALA A 37 -14.35 -29.58 -2.13
N GLU A 38 -14.02 -29.37 -3.41
CA GLU A 38 -14.18 -28.09 -4.09
C GLU A 38 -15.64 -27.62 -4.05
N LYS A 39 -16.58 -28.49 -4.45
CA LYS A 39 -18.01 -28.15 -4.43
C LYS A 39 -18.53 -27.87 -3.02
N ALA A 40 -18.11 -28.66 -2.02
CA ALA A 40 -18.46 -28.43 -0.62
C ALA A 40 -17.93 -27.08 -0.11
N LEU A 41 -16.72 -26.70 -0.51
CA LEU A 41 -16.14 -25.40 -0.20
C LEU A 41 -16.92 -24.25 -0.85
N TYR A 42 -17.28 -24.37 -2.13
CA TYR A 42 -18.12 -23.39 -2.82
C TYR A 42 -19.46 -23.15 -2.12
N HIS A 43 -20.07 -24.20 -1.55
CA HIS A 43 -21.31 -24.09 -0.79
C HIS A 43 -21.15 -23.35 0.54
N THR A 44 -19.92 -23.22 1.05
CA THR A 44 -19.60 -22.50 2.29
C THR A 44 -19.37 -21.00 2.05
N PHE A 45 -19.12 -20.59 0.80
CA PHE A 45 -18.88 -19.19 0.49
C PHE A 45 -20.11 -18.31 0.74
N GLY A 46 -19.90 -17.21 1.45
CA GLY A 46 -20.90 -16.16 1.59
C GLY A 46 -21.26 -15.55 0.24
N LYS A 47 -22.51 -15.11 0.10
CA LYS A 47 -22.97 -14.39 -1.10
C LYS A 47 -22.96 -12.90 -0.82
N ASN A 48 -22.24 -12.13 -1.62
CA ASN A 48 -22.27 -10.67 -1.60
C ASN A 48 -23.23 -10.16 -2.68
N VAL A 49 -24.30 -9.48 -2.26
CA VAL A 49 -25.27 -8.87 -3.18
C VAL A 49 -24.85 -7.43 -3.46
N ILE A 50 -24.62 -7.10 -4.73
CA ILE A 50 -24.32 -5.74 -5.19
C ILE A 50 -25.58 -5.19 -5.84
N ILE A 51 -26.11 -4.09 -5.32
CA ILE A 51 -27.25 -3.36 -5.88
C ILE A 51 -26.73 -2.09 -6.53
N THR A 52 -27.06 -1.86 -7.80
CA THR A 52 -26.60 -0.69 -8.56
C THR A 52 -27.65 -0.26 -9.60
N ASP A 53 -27.66 1.02 -9.90
CA ASP A 53 -28.40 1.69 -10.97
C ASP A 53 -27.66 1.66 -12.33
N MET A 54 -26.46 1.06 -12.39
CA MET A 54 -25.63 0.97 -13.58
C MET A 54 -26.09 -0.16 -14.52
N HIS A 55 -27.26 0.01 -15.14
CA HIS A 55 -27.88 -1.02 -15.99
C HIS A 55 -27.06 -1.37 -17.25
N ASP A 56 -26.29 -0.41 -17.78
CA ASP A 56 -25.52 -0.58 -19.03
C ASP A 56 -24.15 -1.26 -18.82
N TRP A 57 -23.77 -1.55 -17.58
CA TRP A 57 -22.46 -2.11 -17.27
C TRP A 57 -22.50 -3.64 -17.21
N SER A 58 -21.44 -4.29 -17.68
CA SER A 58 -21.29 -5.73 -17.50
C SER A 58 -21.14 -6.08 -16.01
N SER A 59 -21.66 -7.24 -15.62
CA SER A 59 -21.52 -7.74 -14.24
C SER A 59 -20.05 -7.83 -13.80
N GLU A 60 -19.15 -8.20 -14.71
CA GLU A 60 -17.71 -8.22 -14.44
C GLU A 60 -17.19 -6.81 -14.09
N LYS A 61 -17.59 -5.78 -14.84
CA LYS A 61 -17.18 -4.40 -14.58
C LYS A 61 -17.74 -3.90 -13.26
N ILE A 62 -18.99 -4.22 -12.95
CA ILE A 62 -19.64 -3.88 -11.67
C ILE A 62 -18.87 -4.50 -10.51
N VAL A 63 -18.57 -5.80 -10.57
CA VAL A 63 -17.80 -6.50 -9.52
C VAL A 63 -16.41 -5.90 -9.38
N LYS A 64 -15.67 -5.69 -10.49
CA LYS A 64 -14.33 -5.08 -10.43
C LYS A 64 -14.35 -3.70 -9.79
N MET A 65 -15.32 -2.86 -10.13
CA MET A 65 -15.44 -1.51 -9.57
C MET A 65 -15.87 -1.53 -8.10
N TYR A 66 -16.76 -2.45 -7.71
CA TYR A 66 -17.11 -2.65 -6.32
C TYR A 66 -15.91 -3.12 -5.49
N THR A 67 -15.14 -4.09 -5.97
CA THR A 67 -13.91 -4.55 -5.30
C THR A 67 -12.83 -3.48 -5.27
N ALA A 68 -12.77 -2.59 -6.26
CA ALA A 68 -11.84 -1.46 -6.25
C ALA A 68 -12.12 -0.45 -5.12
N LYS A 69 -13.32 -0.46 -4.52
CA LYS A 69 -13.64 0.33 -3.32
C LYS A 69 -12.70 -0.01 -2.15
N ASP A 70 -12.30 -1.27 -2.00
CA ASP A 70 -11.38 -1.70 -0.94
C ASP A 70 -10.04 -0.97 -0.99
N PHE A 71 -9.60 -0.56 -2.19
CA PHE A 71 -8.38 0.24 -2.34
C PHE A 71 -8.50 1.60 -1.67
N ILE A 72 -9.67 2.24 -1.80
CA ILE A 72 -9.98 3.51 -1.16
C ILE A 72 -10.12 3.31 0.36
N GLU A 73 -10.76 2.22 0.80
CA GLU A 73 -10.89 1.92 2.23
C GLU A 73 -9.53 1.68 2.91
N LYS A 74 -8.60 1.03 2.21
CA LYS A 74 -7.21 0.88 2.68
C LYS A 74 -6.52 2.23 2.84
N ASP A 75 -6.79 3.21 1.98
CA ASP A 75 -6.27 4.58 2.17
C ASP A 75 -6.85 5.27 3.37
N PHE A 76 -8.16 5.13 3.58
CA PHE A 76 -8.80 5.65 4.77
C PHE A 76 -8.24 5.03 6.04
N ASN A 77 -7.70 3.80 5.97
CA ASN A 77 -6.97 3.19 7.08
C ASN A 77 -5.61 3.88 7.31
N TRP A 78 -4.89 4.24 6.25
CA TRP A 78 -3.68 5.07 6.35
C TRP A 78 -3.96 6.43 7.01
N LEU A 79 -5.09 7.04 6.69
CA LEU A 79 -5.55 8.31 7.26
C LEU A 79 -5.98 8.21 8.75
N LYS A 80 -6.21 7.00 9.26
CA LYS A 80 -6.53 6.76 10.67
C LYS A 80 -5.28 6.51 11.51
N ASN A 81 -4.21 6.02 10.89
CA ASN A 81 -2.92 5.85 11.56
C ASN A 81 -2.16 7.19 11.58
N VAL A 82 -1.80 7.60 12.79
CA VAL A 82 -1.33 8.94 13.20
C VAL A 82 -0.10 9.47 12.43
N MET A 83 0.56 8.63 11.63
CA MET A 83 1.90 8.92 11.11
C MET A 83 1.93 9.90 9.93
N LEU A 84 0.89 9.95 9.09
CA LEU A 84 0.90 10.78 7.87
C LEU A 84 -0.14 11.91 7.87
N ILE A 85 -1.42 11.62 8.15
CA ILE A 85 -2.50 12.60 8.04
C ILE A 85 -3.57 12.32 9.10
N PRO A 86 -3.55 12.97 10.27
CA PRO A 86 -4.57 12.75 11.29
C PRO A 86 -5.87 13.44 10.89
N ILE A 87 -6.79 12.74 10.23
CA ILE A 87 -8.09 13.33 9.84
C ILE A 87 -8.87 13.83 11.05
N LYS A 88 -8.78 13.12 12.19
CA LYS A 88 -9.45 13.54 13.41
C LYS A 88 -8.80 14.85 13.88
N PRO A 89 -9.54 15.97 13.90
CA PRO A 89 -8.98 17.25 14.32
C PRO A 89 -8.61 17.16 15.80
N ILE A 90 -7.32 17.06 16.09
CA ILE A 90 -6.85 17.07 17.48
C ILE A 90 -6.80 18.54 17.91
N PHE A 91 -7.47 18.88 19.02
CA PHE A 91 -7.49 20.22 19.62
C PHE A 91 -8.17 21.35 18.81
N HIS A 92 -8.91 21.04 17.74
CA HIS A 92 -9.69 22.02 16.99
C HIS A 92 -11.15 22.09 17.48
N ARG A 93 -11.64 23.29 17.82
CA ARG A 93 -13.01 23.51 18.34
C ARG A 93 -13.86 24.45 17.49
N LYS A 94 -13.26 25.19 16.56
CA LYS A 94 -13.96 26.15 15.69
C LYS A 94 -14.19 25.53 14.32
N ASP A 95 -15.41 25.61 13.80
CA ASP A 95 -15.81 25.02 12.50
C ASP A 95 -14.91 25.45 11.35
N CYS A 96 -14.54 26.72 11.27
CA CYS A 96 -13.64 27.21 10.24
C CYS A 96 -12.27 26.51 10.28
N ARG A 97 -11.69 26.32 11.47
CA ARG A 97 -10.41 25.64 11.61
C ARG A 97 -10.52 24.14 11.32
N ILE A 98 -11.64 23.51 11.67
CA ILE A 98 -11.93 22.11 11.32
C ILE A 98 -11.98 21.96 9.80
N LYS A 99 -12.66 22.87 9.07
CA LYS A 99 -12.71 22.85 7.60
C LYS A 99 -11.32 22.97 6.97
N VAL A 100 -10.50 23.90 7.44
CA VAL A 100 -9.11 24.05 6.95
C VAL A 100 -8.27 22.82 7.25
N HIS A 101 -8.37 22.25 8.45
CA HIS A 101 -7.67 21.02 8.82
C HIS A 101 -8.02 19.85 7.89
N ILE A 102 -9.32 19.62 7.67
CA ILE A 102 -9.81 18.56 6.77
C ILE A 102 -9.32 18.81 5.34
N PHE A 103 -9.37 20.06 4.87
CA PHE A 103 -8.86 20.42 3.55
C PHE A 103 -7.38 20.07 3.39
N LEU A 104 -6.53 20.47 4.35
CA LEU A 104 -5.10 20.16 4.34
C LEU A 104 -4.85 18.64 4.39
N CYS A 105 -5.64 17.91 5.16
CA CYS A 105 -5.57 16.46 5.21
C CYS A 105 -5.87 15.82 3.85
N VAL A 106 -6.95 16.23 3.19
CA VAL A 106 -7.32 15.72 1.87
C VAL A 106 -6.26 16.09 0.81
N MET A 107 -5.73 17.32 0.86
CA MET A 107 -4.64 17.75 -0.02
C MET A 107 -3.37 16.90 0.17
N GLY A 108 -2.98 16.65 1.42
CA GLY A 108 -1.86 15.77 1.74
C GLY A 108 -2.04 14.37 1.17
N LEU A 109 -3.27 13.82 1.25
CA LEU A 109 -3.57 12.51 0.70
C LEU A 109 -3.44 12.49 -0.82
N VAL A 110 -3.91 13.53 -1.51
CA VAL A 110 -3.77 13.66 -2.95
C VAL A 110 -2.30 13.66 -3.35
N PHE A 111 -1.46 14.45 -2.66
CA PHE A 111 -0.02 14.46 -2.93
C PHE A 111 0.65 13.11 -2.64
N TYR A 112 0.29 12.47 -1.53
CA TYR A 112 0.75 11.13 -1.20
C TYR A 112 0.40 10.11 -2.30
N ARG A 113 -0.85 10.10 -2.76
CA ARG A 113 -1.30 9.22 -3.85
C ARG A 113 -0.59 9.52 -5.15
N TYR A 114 -0.41 10.79 -5.47
CA TYR A 114 0.31 11.20 -6.67
C TYR A 114 1.78 10.74 -6.64
N MET A 115 2.45 10.89 -5.50
CA MET A 115 3.82 10.41 -5.30
C MET A 115 3.92 8.90 -5.52
N LEU A 116 3.05 8.11 -4.87
CA LEU A 116 3.02 6.66 -5.06
C LEU A 116 2.72 6.25 -6.50
N TRP A 117 1.79 6.94 -7.16
CA TRP A 117 1.49 6.70 -8.57
C TRP A 117 2.70 6.98 -9.46
N LYS A 118 3.42 8.08 -9.21
CA LYS A 118 4.65 8.44 -9.94
C LYS A 118 5.74 7.39 -9.75
N LEU A 119 5.93 6.89 -8.53
CA LEU A 119 6.89 5.83 -8.22
C LEU A 119 6.52 4.51 -8.90
N LYS A 120 5.25 4.11 -8.84
CA LYS A 120 4.75 2.90 -9.50
C LYS A 120 4.94 2.94 -11.02
N LYS A 121 4.72 4.11 -11.65
CA LYS A 121 4.91 4.28 -13.10
C LYS A 121 6.36 4.06 -13.54
N SER A 122 7.30 4.25 -12.64
CA SER A 122 8.73 4.11 -12.89
C SER A 122 9.29 2.77 -12.39
N ASN A 123 8.42 1.76 -12.22
CA ASN A 123 8.75 0.39 -11.80
C ASN A 123 9.46 0.28 -10.43
N GLU A 124 9.09 1.14 -9.47
CA GLU A 124 9.53 0.98 -8.08
C GLU A 124 9.06 -0.37 -7.50
N GLN A 125 9.98 -1.09 -6.88
CA GLN A 125 9.76 -2.46 -6.37
C GLN A 125 9.39 -2.47 -4.90
N LEU A 126 9.68 -1.38 -4.19
CA LEU A 126 9.30 -1.23 -2.78
C LEU A 126 7.79 -1.13 -2.63
N SER A 127 7.28 -1.72 -1.55
CA SER A 127 5.90 -1.53 -1.16
C SER A 127 5.64 -0.08 -0.74
N ASN A 128 4.37 0.35 -0.83
CA ASN A 128 3.99 1.71 -0.43
C ASN A 128 4.40 2.05 1.00
N THR A 129 4.49 1.06 1.90
CA THR A 129 4.86 1.26 3.30
C THR A 129 6.36 1.48 3.45
N GLU A 130 7.15 0.65 2.77
CA GLU A 130 8.61 0.74 2.77
C GLU A 130 9.08 2.05 2.14
N VAL A 131 8.44 2.51 1.06
CA VAL A 131 8.74 3.81 0.44
C VAL A 131 8.65 4.94 1.46
N ILE A 132 7.59 4.96 2.27
CA ILE A 132 7.37 6.01 3.27
C ILE A 132 8.38 5.90 4.39
N GLU A 133 8.59 4.70 4.92
CA GLU A 133 9.56 4.47 5.99
C GLU A 133 10.97 4.90 5.55
N LYS A 134 11.37 4.60 4.31
CA LYS A 134 12.64 5.05 3.75
C LYS A 134 12.73 6.56 3.66
N LEU A 135 11.69 7.24 3.16
CA LEU A 135 11.64 8.69 3.04
C LEU A 135 11.63 9.40 4.41
N GLU A 136 10.89 8.87 5.39
CA GLU A 136 10.83 9.41 6.76
C GLU A 136 12.19 9.35 7.46
N ASN A 137 12.99 8.32 7.17
CA ASN A 137 14.33 8.14 7.72
C ASN A 137 15.40 8.99 7.01
N ILE A 138 15.06 9.79 5.98
CA ILE A 138 16.00 10.73 5.38
C ILE A 138 16.16 11.93 6.30
N ARG A 139 17.36 12.12 6.84
CA ARG A 139 17.67 13.27 7.70
C ARG A 139 18.35 14.39 6.94
N ILE A 140 17.83 15.59 7.12
CA ILE A 140 18.28 16.82 6.47
C ILE A 140 18.58 17.84 7.58
N ALA A 141 19.76 18.46 7.52
CA ALA A 141 20.17 19.52 8.44
C ALA A 141 20.43 20.81 7.67
N LEU A 142 19.91 21.93 8.16
CA LEU A 142 20.28 23.24 7.64
C LEU A 142 21.49 23.75 8.42
N VAL A 143 22.63 23.87 7.76
CA VAL A 143 23.89 24.27 8.39
C VAL A 143 24.29 25.66 7.90
N LYS A 144 24.51 26.58 8.85
CA LYS A 144 25.11 27.89 8.60
C LYS A 144 26.47 27.96 9.27
N SER A 145 27.52 28.23 8.50
CA SER A 145 28.90 28.32 9.02
C SER A 145 29.40 29.76 8.88
N GLY A 146 29.39 30.50 10.00
CA GLY A 146 29.79 31.90 10.04
C GLY A 146 28.93 32.79 9.15
N ASP A 147 29.57 33.60 8.32
CA ASP A 147 28.92 34.52 7.36
C ASP A 147 28.51 33.86 6.05
N ARG A 148 28.69 32.55 5.91
CA ARG A 148 28.22 31.81 4.73
C ARG A 148 26.72 31.65 4.76
N GLU A 149 26.12 31.58 3.58
CA GLU A 149 24.71 31.23 3.40
C GLU A 149 24.40 29.87 4.00
N ALA A 150 23.19 29.73 4.52
CA ALA A 150 22.71 28.48 5.07
C ALA A 150 22.56 27.46 3.94
N LYS A 151 23.03 26.22 4.16
CA LYS A 151 22.95 25.14 3.17
C LYS A 151 22.33 23.91 3.79
N PHE A 152 21.50 23.22 3.01
CA PHE A 152 21.04 21.89 3.38
C PHE A 152 22.17 20.87 3.24
N VAL A 153 22.36 20.09 4.30
CA VAL A 153 23.31 18.97 4.38
C VAL A 153 22.50 17.72 4.68
N PHE A 154 22.77 16.65 3.95
CA PHE A 154 22.10 15.37 4.09
C PHE A 154 22.97 14.41 4.91
N GLU A 155 22.37 13.65 5.82
CA GLU A 155 23.05 12.49 6.41
C GLU A 155 23.26 11.39 5.37
N THR A 156 24.10 10.41 5.69
CA THR A 156 24.37 9.25 4.85
C THR A 156 23.07 8.50 4.56
N MET A 157 22.66 8.49 3.29
CA MET A 157 21.47 7.77 2.82
C MET A 157 21.84 6.33 2.45
N ASP A 158 20.88 5.41 2.59
CA ASP A 158 21.01 4.08 1.98
C ASP A 158 20.72 4.10 0.47
N VAL A 159 20.95 2.96 -0.21
CA VAL A 159 20.81 2.84 -1.68
C VAL A 159 19.37 3.10 -2.12
N ASP A 160 18.38 2.63 -1.36
CA ASP A 160 16.96 2.84 -1.67
C ASP A 160 16.54 4.29 -1.43
N GLN A 161 17.02 4.90 -0.34
CA GLN A 161 16.81 6.31 -0.03
C GLN A 161 17.40 7.22 -1.12
N MET A 162 18.63 6.96 -1.57
CA MET A 162 19.24 7.70 -2.68
C MET A 162 18.43 7.55 -3.97
N ARG A 163 18.00 6.32 -4.29
CA ARG A 163 17.14 6.06 -5.46
C ARG A 163 15.86 6.87 -5.38
N LEU A 164 15.14 6.79 -4.26
CA LEU A 164 13.89 7.52 -4.05
C LEU A 164 14.09 9.04 -4.10
N PHE A 165 15.16 9.54 -3.48
CA PHE A 165 15.49 10.96 -3.45
C PHE A 165 15.73 11.53 -4.85
N ALA A 166 16.53 10.84 -5.67
CA ALA A 166 16.82 11.24 -7.05
C ALA A 166 15.56 11.13 -7.94
N MET A 167 14.81 10.05 -7.80
CA MET A 167 13.61 9.77 -8.58
C MET A 167 12.47 10.75 -8.33
N LEU A 168 12.33 11.19 -7.08
CA LEU A 168 11.38 12.23 -6.68
C LEU A 168 11.89 13.65 -6.95
N ARG A 169 13.17 13.81 -7.33
CA ARG A 169 13.84 15.10 -7.55
C ARG A 169 13.78 16.01 -6.32
N LEU A 170 14.01 15.42 -5.14
CA LEU A 170 13.94 16.17 -3.89
C LEU A 170 15.10 17.16 -3.73
N GLY A 171 16.23 16.93 -4.41
CA GLY A 171 17.35 17.87 -4.47
C GLY A 171 16.95 19.21 -5.06
N ASP A 172 16.36 19.19 -6.27
CA ASP A 172 15.90 20.39 -7.00
C ASP A 172 14.95 21.24 -6.11
N VAL A 173 14.00 20.58 -5.44
CA VAL A 173 13.03 21.25 -4.57
C VAL A 173 13.70 21.92 -3.36
N LEU A 174 14.70 21.28 -2.78
CA LEU A 174 15.41 21.81 -1.60
C LEU A 174 16.41 22.91 -1.97
N GLU A 175 16.99 22.86 -3.17
CA GLU A 175 17.84 23.92 -3.69
C GLU A 175 17.02 25.18 -4.04
N GLU A 176 15.85 25.02 -4.66
CA GLU A 176 14.92 26.11 -4.95
C GLU A 176 14.28 26.71 -3.68
N ALA A 177 14.20 25.93 -2.61
CA ALA A 177 13.68 26.38 -1.31
C ALA A 177 14.71 27.11 -0.45
N ASN A 178 15.96 27.26 -0.89
CA ASN A 178 16.95 28.09 -0.20
C ASN A 178 16.48 29.56 -0.24
N LEU A 179 16.12 30.07 0.94
CA LEU A 179 15.88 31.49 1.25
C LEU A 179 17.18 32.29 1.29
#